data_AF-A0A914KC08-F1
#
_entry.id   AF-A0A914KC08-F1
#
_cell.length_a   1.000
_cell.length_b   1.000
_cell.length_c   1.000
_cell.angle_alpha   90.00
_cell.angle_beta   90.00
_cell.angle_gamma   90.00
#
_symmetry.space_group_name_H-M   'P 1'
#
loop_
_entity.id
_entity.type
_entity.pdbx_description
1 polymer ?
#
loop_
_entity_poly.entity_id
_entity_poly.type
_entity_poly.pdbx_seq_one_letter_code
_entity_poly.pdbx_strand_id
1 'polypeptide(L)' 'MNVPFRIGGCNETLEAEFLKEATSRGMISLKGHRSVGGIRASIYNSITLEEVQTLVDFMNEFQQKQA' A
#
# COMPACT_ATOMS: atom_id res chain seq x y z
N MET A 1 -14.27 3.15 1.63
CA MET A 1 -13.51 4.17 2.39
C MET A 1 -12.11 4.28 1.79
N ASN A 2 -11.44 5.43 1.92
CA ASN A 2 -10.04 5.60 1.49
C ASN A 2 -9.13 5.75 2.70
N VAL A 3 -8.01 5.02 2.72
CA VAL A 3 -7.00 5.06 3.77
C VAL A 3 -5.68 5.51 3.16
N PRO A 4 -5.36 6.82 3.20
CA PRO A 4 -4.07 7.32 2.74
C PRO A 4 -2.99 7.11 3.82
N PHE A 5 -1.77 6.76 3.41
CA PHE A 5 -0.62 6.64 4.30
C PHE A 5 0.71 6.91 3.59
N ARG A 6 1.75 7.13 4.39
CA ARG A 6 3.13 7.42 3.96
C ARG A 6 4.07 6.37 4.54
N ILE A 7 5.13 6.04 3.82
CA ILE A 7 6.14 5.05 4.24
C ILE A 7 7.43 5.78 4.59
N GLY A 8 8.07 5.40 5.69
CA GLY A 8 9.39 5.92 6.08
C GLY A 8 9.44 7.45 6.23
N GLY A 9 8.35 8.09 6.65
CA GLY A 9 8.30 9.55 6.79
C GLY A 9 8.21 10.31 5.46
N CYS A 10 7.48 9.78 4.47
CA CYS A 10 7.36 10.31 3.10
C CYS A 10 8.60 10.04 2.23
N ASN A 11 9.23 8.88 2.41
CA ASN A 11 10.33 8.45 1.55
C ASN A 11 9.79 7.88 0.23
N GLU A 12 9.87 8.68 -0.83
CA GLU A 12 9.33 8.31 -2.15
C GLU A 12 9.99 7.06 -2.76
N THR A 13 11.25 6.77 -2.43
CA THR A 13 11.94 5.55 -2.90
C THR A 13 11.31 4.31 -2.28
N LEU A 14 11.07 4.33 -0.96
CA LEU A 14 10.39 3.23 -0.27
C LEU A 14 8.93 3.08 -0.70
N GLU A 15 8.25 4.20 -0.96
CA GLU A 15 6.88 4.18 -1.51
C GLU A 15 6.84 3.55 -2.92
N ALA A 16 7.82 3.85 -3.78
CA ALA A 16 7.94 3.24 -5.10
C ALA A 16 8.24 1.74 -5.02
N GLU A 17 9.11 1.31 -4.11
CA GLU A 17 9.41 -0.09 -3.87
C GLU A 17 8.19 -0.86 -3.35
N PHE A 18 7.47 -0.29 -2.38
CA PHE A 18 6.22 -0.84 -1.88
C PHE A 18 5.19 -1.03 -3.00
N LEU A 19 4.98 -0.02 -3.86
CA LEU A 19 4.05 -0.13 -4.99
C LEU A 19 4.46 -1.22 -5.99
N LYS A 20 5.76 -1.37 -6.23
CA LYS A 20 6.31 -2.39 -7.12
C LYS A 20 6.07 -3.79 -6.56
N GLU A 21 6.39 -4.03 -5.30
CA GLU A 21 6.14 -5.31 -4.63
C GLU A 21 4.64 -5.62 -4.54
N ALA A 22 3.81 -4.63 -4.18
CA ALA A 22 2.37 -4.82 -4.10
C ALA A 22 1.77 -5.22 -5.45
N THR A 23 2.19 -4.55 -6.53
CA THR A 23 1.75 -4.86 -7.89
C THR A 23 2.16 -6.29 -8.29
N SER A 24 3.35 -6.75 -7.89
CA SER A 24 3.81 -8.13 -8.16
C SER A 24 2.96 -9.20 -7.47
N ARG A 25 2.26 -8.83 -6.40
CA ARG A 25 1.34 -9.69 -5.64
C ARG A 25 -0.14 -9.50 -6.07
N GLY A 26 -0.38 -8.78 -7.16
CA GLY A 26 -1.73 -8.52 -7.67
C GLY A 26 -2.49 -7.40 -6.95
N MET A 27 -1.88 -6.72 -5.98
CA MET A 27 -2.48 -5.55 -5.32
C MET A 27 -2.26 -4.31 -6.18
N ILE A 28 -3.26 -3.98 -6.99
CA ILE A 28 -3.23 -2.85 -7.93
C ILE A 28 -3.92 -1.60 -7.35
N SER A 29 -3.72 -0.45 -8.01
CA SER A 29 -4.41 0.81 -7.69
C SER A 29 -4.15 1.39 -6.30
N LEU A 30 -3.02 1.03 -5.67
CA LEU A 30 -2.59 1.55 -4.37
C LEU A 30 -1.85 2.90 -4.45
N LYS A 31 -1.46 3.37 -5.64
CA LYS A 31 -0.76 4.65 -5.78
C LYS A 31 -1.64 5.81 -5.32
N GLY A 32 -1.12 6.64 -4.42
CA GLY A 32 -1.79 7.83 -3.92
C GLY A 32 -2.07 8.85 -5.03
N HIS A 33 -2.95 9.81 -4.73
CA HIS A 33 -3.28 10.86 -5.69
C HIS A 33 -2.06 11.73 -5.98
N ARG A 34 -1.85 12.11 -7.25
CA ARG A 34 -0.65 12.85 -7.71
C ARG A 34 -0.33 14.13 -6.93
N SER A 35 -1.33 14.79 -6.36
CA SER A 35 -1.15 16.03 -5.60
C SER A 35 -0.70 15.81 -4.16
N VAL A 36 -0.87 14.60 -3.62
CA VAL A 36 -0.57 14.26 -2.22
C VAL A 36 0.60 13.28 -2.15
N GLY A 37 0.78 12.44 -3.17
CA GLY A 37 1.77 11.36 -3.17
C GLY A 37 1.35 10.19 -2.28
N GLY A 38 2.30 9.33 -1.94
CA GLY A 38 2.11 8.24 -0.99
C GLY A 38 1.28 7.09 -1.52
N ILE A 39 0.68 6.37 -0.59
CA ILE A 39 -0.12 5.18 -0.83
C ILE A 39 -1.57 5.46 -0.41
N ARG A 40 -2.53 4.88 -1.12
CA ARG A 40 -3.95 4.96 -0.79
C ARG A 40 -4.63 3.62 -1.01
N ALA A 41 -5.05 2.98 0.08
CA ALA A 41 -5.92 1.82 0.02
C ALA A 41 -7.39 2.26 -0.10
N SER A 42 -8.05 1.84 -1.18
CA SER A 42 -9.46 2.17 -1.44
C SER A 42 -10.34 0.95 -1.14
N ILE A 43 -10.87 0.90 0.08
CA ILE A 43 -11.62 -0.24 0.65
C ILE A 43 -13.13 0.05 0.61
N TYR A 44 -13.73 0.02 -0.57
CA TYR A 44 -15.20 0.16 -0.74
C TYR A 44 -15.89 -1.20 -0.57
N ASN A 45 -17.22 -1.23 -0.72
CA ASN A 45 -18.06 -2.41 -0.48
C ASN A 45 -17.67 -3.66 -1.29
N SER A 46 -16.99 -3.49 -2.42
CA SER A 46 -16.54 -4.59 -3.26
C SER A 46 -15.26 -5.26 -2.78
N ILE A 47 -14.57 -4.67 -1.80
CA ILE A 47 -13.34 -5.22 -1.21
C ILE A 47 -13.72 -6.09 -0.02
N THR A 48 -13.23 -7.32 -0.02
CA THR A 48 -13.45 -8.31 1.03
C THR A 48 -12.47 -8.15 2.19
N LEU A 49 -12.80 -8.71 3.35
CA LEU A 49 -11.90 -8.72 4.50
C LEU A 49 -10.60 -9.50 4.22
N GLU A 50 -10.66 -10.54 3.40
CA GLU A 50 -9.49 -11.35 3.02
C GLU A 50 -8.50 -10.55 2.16
N GLU A 51 -9.00 -9.74 1.23
CA GLU A 51 -8.16 -8.83 0.43
C GLU A 51 -7.51 -7.75 1.32
N VAL A 52 -8.24 -7.23 2.31
CA VAL A 52 -7.67 -6.30 3.30
C VAL A 52 -6.61 -7.00 4.15
N GLN A 53 -6.85 -8.24 4.59
CA GLN A 53 -5.88 -9.00 5.37
C GLN A 53 -4.61 -9.26 4.55
N THR A 54 -4.74 -9.60 3.27
CA THR A 54 -3.62 -9.76 2.35
C THR A 54 -2.76 -8.49 2.27
N LEU A 55 -3.40 -7.31 2.22
CA LEU A 55 -2.69 -6.03 2.26
C LEU A 55 -1.95 -5.82 3.59
N VAL A 56 -2.60 -6.12 4.72
CA VAL A 56 -2.00 -6.00 6.06
C VAL A 56 -0.79 -6.91 6.22
N ASP A 57 -0.90 -8.17 5.80
CA ASP A 57 0.20 -9.14 5.87
C ASP A 57 1.39 -8.68 5.02
N PHE A 58 1.12 -8.19 3.81
CA PHE A 58 2.15 -7.57 2.97
C PHE A 58 2.79 -6.35 3.65
N MET A 59 2.01 -5.47 4.29
CA MET A 59 2.55 -4.30 4.99
C MET A 59 3.50 -4.72 6.12
N ASN A 60 3.15 -5.75 6.89
CA ASN A 60 3.99 -6.30 7.96
C ASN A 60 5.28 -6.93 7.41
N GLU A 61 5.18 -7.74 6.34
CA GLU A 61 6.35 -8.33 5.69
C GLU A 61 7.28 -7.25 5.11
N PHE A 62 6.72 -6.25 4.45
CA PHE A 62 7.49 -5.14 3.89
C PHE A 62 8.22 -4.37 4.98
N GLN A 63 7.54 -4.07 6.10
CA GLN A 63 8.14 -3.42 7.24
C GLN A 63 9.31 -4.24 7.82
N GLN A 64 9.14 -5.56 7.96
CA GLN A 64 10.19 -6.44 8.50
C GLN A 64 11.43 -6.52 7.60
N LYS A 65 11.26 -6.49 6.26
CA LYS A 65 12.38 -6.48 5.32
C LYS A 65 13.19 -5.17 5.34
N GLN A 66 12.55 -4.07 5.72
CA GLN A 66 13.12 -2.72 5.71
C GLN A 66 13.60 -2.26 7.11
N ALA A 67 13.47 -3.14 8.12
CA ALA A 67 13.99 -2.95 9.48
C ALA A 67 15.45 -3.40 9.58
#